data_AF-C6LMG9-F1
#
_entry.id   AF-C6LMG9-F1
#
_cell.length_a   1.000
_cell.length_b   1.000
_cell.length_c   1.000
_cell.angle_alpha   90.00
_cell.angle_beta   90.00
_cell.angle_gamma   90.00
#
_symmetry.space_group_name_H-M   'P 1'
#
loop_
_entity.id
_entity.type
_entity.pdbx_description
1 polymer ?
#
loop_
_entity_poly.entity_id
_entity_poly.type
_entity_poly.pdbx_seq_one_letter_code
_entity_poly.pdbx_strand_id
1 'polypeptide(L)'
;MIPYNQLSLADIFSDCQEIFESDKPQFLSLLQQHIDLDEIVPASFRKHFYASTGRSRKYPLNAFLWALIIQRIFSVPTDSLLLVFLQYSRHLREFCGFNKVPDAS
;
A
#
# COMPACT_ATOMS: atom_id res chain seq x y z
N MET A 1 37.18 3.59 -18.50
CA MET A 1 36.76 3.44 -17.10
C MET A 1 35.32 3.92 -17.01
N ILE A 2 34.40 3.06 -16.59
CA ILE A 2 33.01 3.49 -16.34
C ILE A 2 33.03 4.13 -14.94
N PRO A 3 32.68 5.42 -14.81
CA PRO A 3 32.58 6.03 -13.48
C PRO A 3 31.45 5.34 -12.73
N TYR A 4 31.79 4.68 -11.63
CA TYR A 4 30.81 4.12 -10.71
C TYR A 4 30.27 5.29 -9.88
N ASN A 5 29.08 5.75 -10.25
CA ASN A 5 28.37 6.74 -9.47
C ASN A 5 27.82 6.02 -8.22
N GLN A 6 28.42 6.27 -7.07
CA GLN A 6 27.91 5.73 -5.81
C GLN A 6 26.59 6.45 -5.51
N LEU A 7 25.47 5.77 -5.75
CA LEU A 7 24.15 6.29 -5.37
C LEU A 7 24.10 6.43 -3.86
N SER A 8 23.84 7.66 -3.39
CA SER A 8 23.59 7.91 -1.99
C SER A 8 22.13 7.59 -1.65
N LEU A 9 21.84 7.35 -0.36
CA LEU A 9 20.46 7.25 0.11
C LEU A 9 19.67 8.54 -0.18
N ALA A 10 20.34 9.69 -0.24
CA ALA A 10 19.70 10.95 -0.59
C ALA A 10 19.26 10.96 -2.05
N ASP A 11 20.09 10.46 -2.97
CA ASP A 11 19.73 10.39 -4.40
C ASP A 11 18.53 9.46 -4.61
N ILE A 12 18.55 8.28 -3.99
CA ILE A 12 17.42 7.32 -4.06
C ILE A 12 16.14 7.94 -3.49
N PHE A 13 16.24 8.66 -2.38
CA PHE A 13 15.10 9.34 -1.77
C PHE A 13 14.55 10.43 -2.69
N SER A 14 15.42 11.26 -3.28
CA SER A 14 15.04 12.30 -4.23
C SER A 14 14.35 11.71 -5.47
N ASP A 15 14.88 10.62 -6.03
CA ASP A 15 14.26 9.93 -7.17
C ASP A 15 12.85 9.40 -6.80
N CYS A 16 12.70 8.79 -5.62
CA CYS A 16 11.39 8.32 -5.14
C CYS A 16 10.41 9.48 -4.95
N GLN A 17 10.89 10.61 -4.44
CA GLN A 17 10.07 11.82 -4.25
C GLN A 17 9.63 12.41 -5.60
N GLU A 18 10.53 12.48 -6.58
CA GLU A 18 10.19 12.93 -7.93
C GLU A 18 9.13 12.04 -8.57
N ILE A 19 9.25 10.72 -8.46
CA ILE A 19 8.25 9.77 -8.96
C ILE A 19 6.92 9.93 -8.23
N PHE A 20 6.93 10.12 -6.91
CA PHE A 20 5.71 10.36 -6.13
C PHE A 20 4.93 11.59 -6.61
N GLU A 21 5.64 12.67 -6.92
CA GLU A 21 5.06 13.91 -7.40
C GLU A 21 4.56 13.81 -8.85
N SER A 22 5.39 13.23 -9.73
CA SER A 22 5.17 13.20 -11.18
C SER A 22 4.32 12.03 -11.68
N ASP A 23 4.53 10.81 -11.16
CA ASP A 23 3.90 9.57 -11.64
C ASP A 23 3.47 8.67 -10.47
N LYS A 24 2.24 8.93 -9.97
CA LYS A 24 1.63 8.16 -8.90
C LYS A 24 1.45 6.67 -9.25
N PRO A 25 0.99 6.27 -10.46
CA PRO A 25 0.98 4.86 -10.87
C PRO A 25 2.34 4.16 -10.79
N GLN A 26 3.41 4.81 -11.24
CA GLN A 26 4.76 4.27 -11.13
C GLN A 26 5.19 4.15 -9.67
N PHE A 27 4.90 5.17 -8.85
CA PHE A 27 5.17 5.14 -7.41
C PHE A 27 4.50 3.94 -6.73
N LEU A 28 3.22 3.67 -7.03
CA LEU A 28 2.53 2.49 -6.52
C LEU A 28 3.22 1.19 -6.93
N SER A 29 3.67 1.10 -8.17
CA SER A 29 4.39 -0.08 -8.68
C SER A 29 5.70 -0.32 -7.93
N LEU A 30 6.45 0.76 -7.61
CA LEU A 30 7.65 0.67 -6.78
C LEU A 30 7.36 0.11 -5.39
N LEU A 31 6.27 0.56 -4.75
CA LEU A 31 5.87 0.03 -3.45
C LEU A 31 5.63 -1.48 -3.53
N GLN A 32 4.87 -1.94 -4.52
CA GLN A 32 4.58 -3.37 -4.71
C GLN A 32 5.83 -4.20 -5.01
N GLN A 33 6.80 -3.64 -5.72
CA GLN A 33 8.04 -4.34 -6.07
C GLN A 33 8.97 -4.50 -4.86
N HIS A 34 9.00 -3.54 -3.94
CA HIS A 34 10.01 -3.47 -2.88
C HIS A 34 9.48 -3.75 -1.47
N ILE A 35 8.16 -3.76 -1.25
CA ILE A 35 7.56 -4.08 0.05
C ILE A 35 6.96 -5.47 0.00
N ASP A 36 7.61 -6.42 0.68
CA ASP A 36 7.07 -7.75 0.92
C ASP A 36 6.27 -7.79 2.23
N LEU A 37 4.94 -7.67 2.12
CA LEU A 37 4.04 -7.81 3.28
C LEU A 37 4.07 -9.22 3.88
N ASP A 38 4.47 -10.22 3.08
CA ASP A 38 4.56 -11.59 3.54
C ASP A 38 5.77 -11.82 4.47
N GLU A 39 6.84 -11.07 4.26
CA GLU A 39 8.01 -11.01 5.13
C GLU A 39 7.78 -10.16 6.39
N ILE A 40 7.13 -8.99 6.24
CA ILE A 40 6.97 -8.02 7.33
C ILE A 40 5.97 -8.48 8.39
N VAL A 41 4.85 -9.10 7.98
CA VAL A 41 3.76 -9.40 8.91
C VAL A 41 4.00 -10.73 9.62
N PRO A 42 4.00 -10.78 10.96
CA PRO A 42 4.22 -12.02 11.69
C PRO A 42 3.16 -13.08 11.39
N ALA A 43 3.59 -14.34 11.33
CA ALA A 43 2.69 -15.48 11.13
C ALA A 43 1.59 -15.57 12.21
N SER A 44 1.90 -15.16 13.45
CA SER A 44 0.92 -15.08 14.54
C SER A 44 -0.22 -14.11 14.20
N PHE A 45 0.10 -12.94 13.64
CA PHE A 45 -0.89 -11.95 13.22
C PHE A 45 -1.77 -12.48 12.09
N ARG A 46 -1.18 -13.12 11.07
CA ARG A 46 -1.94 -13.77 9.99
C ARG A 46 -2.90 -14.83 10.54
N LYS A 47 -2.43 -15.69 11.46
CA LYS A 47 -3.28 -16.73 12.08
C LYS A 47 -4.47 -16.12 12.83
N HIS A 48 -4.26 -15.06 13.59
CA HIS A 48 -5.35 -14.36 14.26
C HIS A 48 -6.30 -13.71 13.26
N PHE A 49 -5.75 -13.06 12.22
CA PHE A 49 -6.57 -12.47 11.17
C PHE A 49 -7.41 -13.54 10.46
N TYR A 50 -6.93 -14.76 10.23
CA TYR A 50 -7.71 -15.81 9.56
C TYR A 50 -8.40 -16.79 10.51
N ALA A 51 -8.46 -16.51 11.81
CA ALA A 51 -9.17 -17.34 12.77
C ALA A 51 -10.65 -17.48 12.39
N SER A 52 -11.22 -18.68 12.53
CA SER A 52 -12.62 -18.98 12.18
C SER A 52 -13.66 -18.25 13.03
N THR A 53 -13.23 -17.54 14.07
CA THR A 53 -14.06 -16.71 14.92
C THR A 53 -14.30 -15.33 14.29
N GLY A 54 -15.53 -14.83 14.39
CA GLY A 54 -15.90 -13.46 13.98
C GLY A 54 -16.68 -13.38 12.67
N ARG A 55 -16.64 -12.21 12.02
CA ARG A 55 -17.31 -11.96 10.74
C ARG A 55 -16.58 -12.66 9.58
N SER A 56 -17.35 -13.05 8.56
CA SER A 56 -16.76 -13.58 7.33
C SER A 56 -15.91 -12.50 6.64
N ARG A 57 -14.69 -12.88 6.26
CA ARG A 57 -13.73 -11.95 5.66
C ARG A 57 -13.87 -12.00 4.16
N LYS A 58 -14.33 -10.89 3.58
CA LYS A 58 -14.46 -10.77 2.13
C LYS A 58 -13.11 -10.51 1.45
N TYR A 59 -12.19 -9.82 2.12
CA TYR A 59 -10.90 -9.39 1.59
C TYR A 59 -9.74 -10.01 2.37
N PRO A 60 -8.60 -10.28 1.71
CA PRO A 60 -7.42 -10.78 2.37
C PRO A 60 -6.78 -9.70 3.26
N LEU A 61 -5.98 -10.12 4.22
CA LEU A 61 -5.24 -9.22 5.12
C LEU A 61 -4.43 -8.17 4.34
N ASN A 62 -3.72 -8.60 3.30
CA ASN A 62 -2.84 -7.74 2.51
C ASN A 62 -3.59 -6.54 1.93
N ALA A 63 -4.89 -6.68 1.65
CA ALA A 63 -5.67 -5.58 1.11
C ALA A 63 -5.83 -4.42 2.10
N PHE A 64 -6.09 -4.75 3.36
CA PHE A 64 -6.19 -3.75 4.44
C PHE A 64 -4.84 -3.14 4.78
N LEU A 65 -3.76 -3.93 4.71
CA LEU A 65 -2.41 -3.43 4.95
C LEU A 65 -1.97 -2.43 3.87
N TRP A 66 -2.25 -2.72 2.60
CA TRP A 66 -1.99 -1.78 1.52
C TRP A 66 -2.80 -0.49 1.68
N ALA A 67 -4.09 -0.61 2.04
CA ALA A 67 -4.93 0.54 2.31
C ALA A 67 -4.35 1.42 3.43
N LEU A 68 -3.88 0.80 4.52
CA LEU A 68 -3.23 1.48 5.64
C LEU A 68 -1.91 2.17 5.21
N ILE A 69 -1.06 1.48 4.44
CA ILE A 69 0.20 2.05 3.94
C ILE A 69 -0.08 3.28 3.08
N ILE A 70 -1.01 3.18 2.14
CA ILE A 70 -1.43 4.29 1.29
C ILE A 70 -2.02 5.43 2.09
N GLN A 71 -2.86 5.14 3.07
CA GLN A 71 -3.41 6.16 3.98
C GLN A 71 -2.29 6.96 4.67
N ARG A 72 -1.23 6.28 5.12
CA ARG A 72 -0.09 6.93 5.78
C ARG A 72 0.78 7.71 4.81
N ILE A 73 1.13 7.14 3.66
CA ILE A 73 1.98 7.80 2.66
C ILE A 73 1.30 9.06 2.11
N PHE A 74 0.02 8.98 1.75
CA PHE A 74 -0.73 10.12 1.23
C PHE A 74 -1.25 11.05 2.34
N SER A 75 -0.87 10.81 3.60
CA SER A 75 -1.30 11.61 4.75
C SER A 75 -2.82 11.79 4.82
N VAL A 76 -3.58 10.74 4.47
CA VAL A 76 -5.04 10.75 4.51
C VAL A 76 -5.49 10.66 5.97
N PRO A 77 -6.13 11.71 6.52
CA PRO A 77 -6.32 11.84 7.96
C PRO A 77 -7.40 10.92 8.54
N THR A 78 -8.35 10.46 7.71
CA THR A 78 -9.52 9.70 8.17
C THR A 78 -9.85 8.55 7.25
N ASP A 79 -10.44 7.50 7.81
CA ASP A 79 -10.89 6.33 7.05
C ASP A 79 -12.00 6.70 6.07
N SER A 80 -12.88 7.64 6.45
CA SER A 80 -13.91 8.15 5.54
C SER A 80 -13.31 8.80 4.29
N LEU A 81 -12.23 9.57 4.44
CA LEU A 81 -11.55 10.15 3.28
C LEU A 81 -10.83 9.08 2.44
N LEU A 82 -10.26 8.06 3.09
CA LEU A 82 -9.69 6.91 2.39
C LEU A 82 -10.75 6.19 1.55
N LEU A 83 -11.94 5.95 2.11
CA LEU A 83 -13.06 5.35 1.38
C LEU A 83 -13.46 6.18 0.16
N VAL A 84 -13.47 7.52 0.30
CA VAL A 84 -13.71 8.44 -0.82
C VAL A 84 -12.64 8.27 -1.89
N PHE A 85 -11.34 8.22 -1.53
CA PHE A 85 -10.28 7.97 -2.51
C PHE A 85 -10.43 6.63 -3.22
N LEU A 86 -10.77 5.55 -2.50
CA LEU A 86 -11.00 4.23 -3.07
C LEU A 86 -12.27 4.15 -3.94
N GLN A 87 -13.26 5.01 -3.66
CA GLN A 87 -14.46 5.13 -4.49
C GLN A 87 -14.13 5.76 -5.84
N TYR A 88 -13.38 6.86 -5.85
CA TYR A 88 -13.09 7.62 -7.06
C TYR A 88 -11.91 7.07 -7.87
N SER A 89 -10.92 6.44 -7.22
CA SER A 89 -9.77 5.85 -7.89
C SER A 89 -9.88 4.33 -7.95
N ARG A 90 -10.35 3.82 -9.10
CA ARG A 90 -10.38 2.38 -9.37
C ARG A 90 -8.99 1.76 -9.30
N HIS A 91 -7.97 2.42 -9.86
CA HIS A 91 -6.59 1.93 -9.82
C HIS A 91 -6.07 1.79 -8.39
N LEU A 92 -6.32 2.77 -7.52
CA LEU A 92 -5.89 2.69 -6.12
C LEU A 92 -6.63 1.58 -5.37
N ARG A 93 -7.91 1.37 -5.70
CA ARG A 93 -8.72 0.30 -5.13
C ARG A 93 -8.23 -1.08 -5.55
N GLU A 94 -7.93 -1.27 -6.83
CA GLU A 94 -7.37 -2.50 -7.38
C GLU A 94 -5.95 -2.75 -6.87
N PHE A 95 -5.13 -1.70 -6.73
CA PHE A 95 -3.81 -1.76 -6.12
C PHE A 95 -3.86 -2.35 -4.70
N CYS A 96 -4.82 -1.91 -3.90
CA CYS A 96 -5.06 -2.48 -2.57
C CYS A 96 -5.72 -3.87 -2.63
N GLY A 97 -6.08 -4.42 -3.79
CA GLY A 97 -6.73 -5.74 -3.88
C GLY A 97 -8.23 -5.74 -3.53
N PHE A 98 -8.89 -4.59 -3.55
CA PHE A 98 -10.34 -4.49 -3.34
C PHE A 98 -11.09 -4.56 -4.68
N ASN A 99 -12.08 -5.47 -4.78
CA ASN A 99 -12.96 -5.53 -5.96
C ASN A 99 -14.15 -4.54 -5.91
N LYS A 100 -14.51 -4.06 -4.72
CA LYS A 100 -15.50 -2.99 -4.48
C LYS A 100 -15.04 -2.18 -3.27
N VAL A 101 -15.61 -1.00 -3.06
CA VAL A 101 -15.23 -0.18 -1.90
C VAL A 101 -15.56 -0.95 -0.62
N PRO A 102 -14.59 -1.10 0.31
CA PRO A 102 -14.83 -1.78 1.57
C PRO A 102 -15.84 -0.99 2.41
N ASP A 103 -16.58 -1.71 3.24
CA ASP A 103 -17.56 -1.11 4.15
C ASP A 103 -16.83 -0.43 5.32
N ALA A 104 -17.43 0.60 5.92
CA ALA A 104 -16.90 1.31 7.08
C ALA A 104 -17.18 0.60 8.43
N SER A 105 -17.85 -0.56 8.41
CA SER A 105 -18.54 -1.19 9.56
C SER A 105 -17.85 -2.39 10.21
#